data_AF-A0A8S7N627-F1
#
_entry.id   AF-A0A8S7N627-F1
#
_cell.length_a   1.000
_cell.length_b   1.000
_cell.length_c   1.000
_cell.angle_alpha   90.00
_cell.angle_beta   90.00
_cell.angle_gamma   90.00
#
_symmetry.space_group_name_H-M   'P 1'
#
loop_
_entity.id
_entity.type
_entity.pdbx_description
1 polymer ?
#
loop_
_entity_poly.entity_id
_entity_poly.type
_entity_poly.pdbx_seq_one_letter_code
_entity_poly.pdbx_strand_id
1 'polypeptide(L)'
;MCNNITTHNSKICSLLIKERKNIFEWVSGGDTLSAIYKKLCDKHPEKAFSSNGFLYSFRNYDYDLYMAALKNKSKTRLLILKNYDKIAASICSGHTLKEVYQIICEQTSYSRFITQLRKNYPELHLQGKMNRITRLKKRDSR
;
A
#
# COMPACT_ATOMS: atom_id res chain seq x y z
N MET A 1 -30.66 11.30 -7.29
CA MET A 1 -30.50 10.72 -8.64
C MET A 1 -29.64 9.47 -8.51
N CYS A 2 -30.26 8.29 -8.39
CA CYS A 2 -29.54 7.03 -8.40
C CYS A 2 -29.08 6.78 -9.83
N ASN A 3 -27.78 6.93 -10.09
CA ASN A 3 -27.22 6.49 -11.35
C ASN A 3 -27.48 4.99 -11.46
N ASN A 4 -28.21 4.61 -12.51
CA ASN A 4 -28.35 3.25 -12.99
C ASN A 4 -26.96 2.68 -13.23
N ILE A 5 -26.36 2.09 -12.20
CA ILE A 5 -25.29 1.13 -12.37
C ILE A 5 -26.00 -0.08 -12.96
N THR A 6 -26.10 -0.10 -14.28
CA THR A 6 -26.27 -1.31 -15.06
C THR A 6 -25.17 -2.24 -14.55
N THR A 7 -25.50 -3.10 -13.60
CA THR A 7 -24.68 -4.24 -13.22
C THR A 7 -24.59 -5.08 -14.46
N HIS A 8 -23.64 -4.73 -15.32
CA HIS A 8 -23.20 -5.57 -16.41
C HIS A 8 -22.82 -6.87 -15.72
N ASN A 9 -23.65 -7.89 -15.89
CA ASN A 9 -23.50 -9.23 -15.32
C ASN A 9 -22.31 -9.93 -16.01
N SER A 10 -21.17 -9.24 -16.07
CA SER A 10 -19.95 -9.75 -16.65
C SER A 10 -19.41 -10.80 -15.68
N LYS A 11 -18.91 -11.89 -16.25
CA LYS A 11 -18.26 -12.97 -15.49
C LYS A 11 -17.12 -12.44 -14.59
N ILE A 12 -16.57 -11.27 -14.94
CA ILE A 12 -15.52 -10.56 -14.19
C ILE A 12 -16.12 -9.87 -12.95
N CYS A 13 -17.21 -9.12 -13.08
CA CYS A 13 -17.85 -8.44 -11.94
C CYS A 13 -18.32 -9.43 -10.88
N SER A 14 -18.93 -10.55 -11.29
CA SER A 14 -19.33 -11.61 -10.34
C SER A 14 -18.13 -12.26 -9.66
N LEU A 15 -17.01 -12.41 -10.36
CA LEU A 15 -15.77 -12.88 -9.78
C LEU A 15 -15.18 -11.88 -8.76
N LEU A 16 -15.15 -10.59 -9.11
CA LEU A 16 -14.67 -9.53 -8.23
C LEU A 16 -15.50 -9.43 -6.94
N ILE A 17 -16.82 -9.62 -7.03
CA ILE A 17 -17.70 -9.70 -5.85
C ILE A 17 -17.33 -10.92 -4.99
N LYS A 18 -17.25 -12.11 -5.61
CA LYS A 18 -16.96 -13.36 -4.90
C LYS A 18 -15.59 -13.33 -4.20
N GLU A 19 -14.58 -12.77 -4.87
CA GLU A 19 -13.19 -12.77 -4.41
C GLU A 19 -12.81 -11.49 -3.66
N ARG A 20 -13.75 -10.58 -3.39
CA ARG A 20 -13.46 -9.25 -2.84
C ARG A 20 -12.58 -9.28 -1.59
N LYS A 21 -12.85 -10.20 -0.65
CA LYS A 21 -12.06 -10.35 0.59
C LYS A 21 -10.61 -10.74 0.29
N ASN A 22 -10.40 -11.72 -0.59
CA ASN A 22 -9.06 -12.16 -0.97
C ASN A 22 -8.31 -11.05 -1.72
N ILE A 23 -8.99 -10.33 -2.62
CA ILE A 23 -8.41 -9.18 -3.32
C ILE A 23 -8.01 -8.09 -2.32
N PHE A 24 -8.83 -7.82 -1.30
CA PHE A 24 -8.49 -6.88 -0.24
C PHE A 24 -7.21 -7.29 0.50
N GLU A 25 -7.12 -8.56 0.92
CA GLU A 25 -5.94 -9.10 1.59
C GLU A 25 -4.70 -9.03 0.69
N TRP A 26 -4.82 -9.36 -0.59
CA TRP A 26 -3.71 -9.29 -1.55
C TRP A 26 -3.23 -7.85 -1.76
N VAL A 27 -4.14 -6.90 -1.95
CA VAL A 27 -3.78 -5.47 -2.09
C VAL A 27 -3.11 -4.96 -0.83
N SER A 28 -3.63 -5.34 0.34
CA SER A 28 -3.08 -4.97 1.65
C SER A 28 -1.70 -5.61 1.89
N GLY A 29 -1.47 -6.81 1.35
CA GLY A 29 -0.18 -7.49 1.34
C GLY A 29 0.82 -6.92 0.32
N GLY A 30 0.37 -6.02 -0.57
CA GLY A 30 1.24 -5.35 -1.53
C GLY A 30 1.17 -5.86 -2.97
N ASP A 31 0.17 -6.66 -3.32
CA ASP A 31 0.04 -7.16 -4.68
C ASP A 31 -0.30 -6.05 -5.69
N THR A 32 0.34 -6.10 -6.85
CA THR A 32 -0.02 -5.22 -7.99
C THR A 32 -1.27 -5.74 -8.70
N LEU A 33 -1.90 -4.89 -9.51
CA LEU A 33 -3.03 -5.29 -10.38
C LEU A 33 -2.69 -6.52 -11.25
N SER A 34 -1.46 -6.63 -11.74
CA SER A 34 -1.00 -7.78 -12.54
C SER A 34 -0.92 -9.07 -11.69
N ALA A 35 -0.41 -8.97 -10.46
CA ALA A 35 -0.33 -10.10 -9.55
C ALA A 35 -1.74 -10.58 -9.13
N ILE A 36 -2.65 -9.65 -8.85
CA ILE A 36 -4.05 -9.94 -8.53
C ILE A 36 -4.72 -10.64 -9.71
N TYR A 37 -4.57 -10.10 -10.92
CA TYR A 37 -5.08 -10.72 -12.13
C TYR A 37 -4.58 -12.17 -12.29
N LYS A 38 -3.26 -12.38 -12.15
CA LYS A 38 -2.68 -13.72 -12.25
C LYS A 38 -3.25 -14.68 -11.21
N LYS A 39 -3.34 -14.25 -9.93
CA LYS A 39 -3.94 -15.06 -8.86
C LYS A 39 -5.40 -15.41 -9.13
N LEU A 40 -6.18 -14.49 -9.71
CA LEU A 40 -7.56 -14.76 -10.11
C LEU A 40 -7.63 -15.78 -11.25
N CYS A 41 -6.75 -15.69 -12.24
CA CYS A 41 -6.67 -16.66 -13.32
C CYS A 41 -6.23 -18.05 -12.82
N ASP A 42 -5.24 -18.10 -11.93
CA ASP A 42 -4.73 -19.36 -11.36
C ASP A 42 -5.80 -20.03 -10.48
N LYS A 43 -6.59 -19.26 -9.73
CA LYS A 43 -7.66 -19.76 -8.86
C LYS A 43 -8.94 -20.13 -9.62
N HIS A 44 -9.21 -19.44 -10.73
CA HIS A 44 -10.39 -19.63 -11.56
C HIS A 44 -10.02 -19.85 -13.03
N PRO A 45 -9.30 -20.94 -13.36
CA PRO A 45 -8.87 -21.21 -14.73
C PRO A 45 -10.05 -21.39 -15.70
N GLU A 46 -11.23 -21.77 -15.18
CA GLU A 46 -12.47 -21.89 -15.94
C GLU A 46 -13.04 -20.53 -16.41
N LYS A 47 -12.60 -19.43 -15.78
CA LYS A 47 -13.03 -18.07 -16.11
C LYS A 47 -11.95 -17.38 -16.93
N ALA A 48 -11.96 -17.61 -18.24
CA ALA A 48 -11.14 -16.85 -19.17
C ALA A 48 -11.66 -15.40 -19.30
N PHE A 49 -10.84 -14.42 -18.96
CA PHE A 49 -11.09 -13.00 -19.24
C PHE A 49 -9.76 -12.28 -19.48
N SER A 50 -9.80 -11.19 -20.26
CA SER A 50 -8.61 -10.42 -20.57
C SER A 50 -8.17 -9.56 -19.39
N SER A 51 -6.87 -9.26 -19.32
CA SER A 51 -6.30 -8.31 -18.35
C SER A 51 -6.95 -6.94 -18.45
N ASN A 52 -7.21 -6.44 -19.67
CA ASN A 52 -7.89 -5.16 -19.88
C ASN A 52 -9.33 -5.18 -19.38
N GLY A 53 -10.06 -6.27 -19.61
CA GLY A 53 -11.41 -6.45 -19.07
C GLY A 53 -11.41 -6.45 -17.54
N PHE A 54 -10.45 -7.16 -16.93
CA PHE A 54 -10.24 -7.13 -15.48
C PHE A 54 -9.98 -5.72 -14.96
N LEU A 55 -9.04 -4.98 -15.56
CA LEU A 55 -8.69 -3.62 -15.11
C LEU A 55 -9.91 -2.68 -15.19
N TYR A 56 -10.65 -2.74 -16.28
CA TYR A 56 -11.85 -1.92 -16.48
C TYR A 56 -12.94 -2.27 -15.46
N SER A 57 -13.29 -3.55 -15.32
CA SER A 57 -14.30 -4.00 -14.36
C SER A 57 -13.89 -3.72 -12.91
N PHE A 58 -12.62 -3.93 -12.56
CA PHE A 58 -12.14 -3.70 -11.20
C PHE A 58 -12.18 -2.21 -10.83
N ARG A 59 -11.77 -1.34 -11.76
CA ARG A 59 -11.85 0.12 -11.58
C ARG A 59 -13.28 0.60 -11.35
N ASN A 60 -14.26 0.03 -12.05
CA ASN A 60 -15.66 0.42 -11.93
C ASN A 60 -16.36 -0.20 -10.72
N TYR A 61 -15.94 -1.40 -10.31
CA TYR A 61 -16.55 -2.12 -9.20
C TYR A 61 -16.02 -1.67 -7.83
N ASP A 62 -14.69 -1.56 -7.66
CA ASP A 62 -14.07 -1.19 -6.38
C ASP A 62 -12.88 -0.25 -6.64
N TYR A 63 -13.23 1.02 -6.91
CA TYR A 63 -12.27 2.04 -7.31
C TYR A 63 -11.19 2.30 -6.26
N ASP A 64 -11.54 2.29 -4.97
CA ASP A 64 -10.60 2.52 -3.89
C ASP A 64 -9.55 1.42 -3.81
N LEU A 65 -9.99 0.15 -3.93
CA LEU A 65 -9.09 -0.99 -3.92
C LEU A 65 -8.21 -1.04 -5.17
N TYR A 66 -8.77 -0.69 -6.33
CA TYR A 66 -8.03 -0.50 -7.57
C TYR A 66 -6.93 0.57 -7.43
N MET A 67 -7.26 1.73 -6.84
CA MET A 67 -6.31 2.82 -6.61
C MET A 67 -5.25 2.45 -5.58
N ALA A 68 -5.57 1.64 -4.57
CA ALA A 68 -4.61 1.09 -3.63
C ALA A 68 -3.62 0.14 -4.33
N ALA A 69 -4.13 -0.79 -5.16
CA ALA A 69 -3.30 -1.71 -5.94
C ALA A 69 -2.36 -1.00 -6.93
N LEU A 70 -2.77 0.14 -7.50
CA LEU A 70 -1.90 0.96 -8.36
C LEU A 70 -0.67 1.48 -7.60
N LYS A 71 -0.81 1.79 -6.31
CA LYS A 71 0.29 2.29 -5.47
C LYS A 71 1.30 1.19 -5.11
N ASN A 72 0.94 -0.09 -5.27
CA ASN A 72 1.81 -1.23 -4.96
C ASN A 72 2.99 -1.41 -5.94
N LYS A 73 3.14 -0.57 -6.97
CA LYS A 73 4.31 -0.60 -7.89
C LYS A 73 5.63 -0.14 -7.24
N SER A 74 5.57 0.62 -6.14
CA SER A 74 6.77 1.17 -5.50
C SER A 74 7.40 0.15 -4.55
N LYS A 75 8.59 -0.37 -4.89
CA LYS A 75 9.38 -1.27 -4.02
C LYS A 75 9.63 -0.67 -2.63
N THR A 76 9.94 0.64 -2.56
CA THR A 76 10.13 1.34 -1.29
C THR A 76 8.85 1.40 -0.46
N ARG A 77 7.69 1.65 -1.09
CA ARG A 77 6.41 1.65 -0.37
C ARG A 77 6.09 0.26 0.17
N LEU A 78 6.29 -0.78 -0.63
CA LEU A 78 6.08 -2.17 -0.20
C LEU A 78 7.00 -2.56 0.96
N LEU A 79 8.26 -2.10 0.92
CA LEU A 79 9.19 -2.32 2.00
C LEU A 79 8.74 -1.66 3.31
N ILE A 80 8.26 -0.41 3.24
CA ILE A 80 7.69 0.31 4.39
C ILE A 80 6.46 -0.44 4.91
N LEU A 81 5.56 -0.86 4.02
CA LEU A 81 4.37 -1.61 4.37
C LEU A 81 4.70 -2.93 5.10
N LYS A 82 5.67 -3.70 4.58
CA LYS A 82 6.13 -4.97 5.19
C LYS A 82 6.75 -4.77 6.57
N ASN A 83 7.36 -3.62 6.82
CA ASN A 83 8.03 -3.32 8.10
C ASN A 83 7.28 -2.27 8.92
N TYR A 84 6.00 -2.03 8.64
CA TYR A 84 5.23 -0.93 9.21
C TYR A 84 5.29 -0.94 10.75
N ASP A 85 4.99 -2.08 11.37
CA ASP A 85 4.97 -2.19 12.84
C ASP A 85 6.33 -1.87 13.46
N LYS A 86 7.43 -2.32 12.85
CA LYS A 86 8.80 -2.05 13.32
C LYS A 86 9.15 -0.57 13.16
N ILE A 87 8.78 0.04 12.05
CA ILE A 87 8.98 1.48 11.78
C ILE A 87 8.19 2.30 12.80
N ALA A 88 6.90 2.00 12.97
CA ALA A 88 6.01 2.67 13.89
C ALA A 88 6.53 2.56 15.33
N ALA A 89 6.85 1.34 15.80
CA ALA A 89 7.38 1.11 17.14
C ALA A 89 8.70 1.87 17.37
N SER A 90 9.60 1.88 16.39
CA SER A 90 10.89 2.58 16.50
C SER A 90 10.72 4.09 16.60
N ILE A 91 9.82 4.67 15.80
CA ILE A 91 9.48 6.10 15.85
C ILE A 91 8.79 6.45 17.17
N CYS A 92 7.82 5.65 17.62
CA CYS A 92 7.15 5.87 18.91
C CYS A 92 8.12 5.77 20.10
N SER A 93 9.18 4.96 19.98
CA SER A 93 10.25 4.86 20.98
C SER A 93 11.25 6.02 20.96
N GLY A 94 11.03 7.04 20.11
CA GLY A 94 11.85 8.25 20.08
C GLY A 94 13.02 8.22 19.08
N HIS A 95 13.14 7.20 18.23
CA HIS A 95 14.15 7.20 17.16
C HIS A 95 13.83 8.24 16.08
N THR A 96 14.87 8.84 15.52
CA THR A 96 14.74 9.76 14.39
C THR A 96 14.46 9.00 13.09
N LEU A 97 13.91 9.69 12.09
CA LEU A 97 13.70 9.11 10.75
C LEU A 97 14.97 8.53 10.13
N LYS A 98 16.13 9.14 10.40
CA LYS A 98 17.43 8.68 9.88
C LYS A 98 17.85 7.35 10.51
N GLU A 99 17.70 7.20 11.82
CA GLU A 99 18.02 5.97 12.54
C GLU A 99 17.09 4.83 12.14
N VAL A 100 15.79 5.09 12.11
CA VAL A 100 14.77 4.12 11.67
C VAL A 100 15.09 3.61 10.27
N TYR A 101 15.45 4.53 9.36
CA TYR A 101 15.88 4.18 8.02
C TYR A 101 17.11 3.27 8.02
N GLN A 102 18.17 3.61 8.76
CA GLN A 102 19.40 2.83 8.81
C GLN A 102 19.17 1.43 9.38
N ILE A 103 18.28 1.28 10.37
CA ILE A 103 18.03 -0.01 11.02
C ILE A 103 17.13 -0.91 10.16
N ILE A 104 16.12 -0.36 9.49
CA ILE A 104 15.01 -1.14 8.92
C ILE A 104 14.93 -1.09 7.39
N CYS A 105 15.36 0.02 6.80
CA CYS A 105 15.07 0.36 5.39
C CYS A 105 16.32 0.78 4.59
N GLU A 106 17.53 0.39 5.01
CA GLU A 106 18.79 0.82 4.38
C GLU A 106 18.94 0.35 2.91
N GLN A 107 18.20 -0.69 2.51
CA GLN A 107 18.15 -1.22 1.14
C GLN A 107 17.44 -0.31 0.12
N THR A 108 16.85 0.81 0.54
CA THR A 108 16.32 1.86 -0.35
C THR A 108 17.12 3.15 -0.15
N SER A 109 16.98 4.15 -1.03
CA SER A 109 17.52 5.47 -0.71
C SER A 109 16.71 6.16 0.40
N TYR A 110 17.40 6.89 1.26
CA TYR A 110 16.76 7.69 2.33
C TYR A 110 15.73 8.69 1.78
N SER A 111 16.02 9.36 0.67
CA SER A 111 15.09 10.32 0.04
C SER A 111 13.78 9.66 -0.40
N ARG A 112 13.84 8.43 -0.92
CA ARG A 112 12.66 7.65 -1.31
C ARG A 112 11.90 7.17 -0.09
N PHE A 113 12.60 6.71 0.96
CA PHE A 113 11.98 6.34 2.24
C PHE A 113 11.17 7.50 2.80
N ILE A 114 11.77 8.68 2.94
CA ILE A 114 11.10 9.88 3.46
C ILE A 114 9.91 10.28 2.59
N THR A 115 10.08 10.27 1.26
CA THR A 115 9.00 10.63 0.33
C THR A 115 7.82 9.68 0.47
N GLN A 116 8.06 8.37 0.53
CA GLN A 116 6.99 7.37 0.67
C GLN A 116 6.38 7.39 2.07
N LEU A 117 7.16 7.54 3.12
CA LEU A 117 6.66 7.63 4.49
C LEU A 117 5.76 8.85 4.66
N ARG A 118 6.21 10.04 4.23
CA ARG A 118 5.41 11.28 4.27
C ARG A 118 4.10 11.16 3.49
N LYS A 119 4.13 10.49 2.34
CA LYS A 119 2.96 10.38 1.45
C LYS A 119 1.91 9.39 1.99
N ASN A 120 2.35 8.28 2.57
CA ASN A 120 1.45 7.18 2.95
C ASN A 120 1.18 7.11 4.46
N TYR A 121 2.06 7.68 5.28
CA TYR A 121 2.00 7.68 6.75
C TYR A 121 2.47 9.03 7.33
N PRO A 122 1.76 10.14 7.01
CA PRO A 122 2.20 11.49 7.34
C PRO A 122 2.39 11.72 8.85
N GLU A 123 1.55 11.10 9.67
CA GLU A 123 1.63 11.10 11.14
C GLU A 123 2.95 10.52 11.66
N LEU A 124 3.38 9.36 11.16
CA LEU A 124 4.67 8.77 11.53
C LEU A 124 5.84 9.64 11.09
N HIS A 125 5.75 10.23 9.88
CA HIS A 125 6.77 11.15 9.39
C HIS A 125 6.88 12.40 10.28
N LEU A 126 5.76 12.99 10.71
CA LEU A 126 5.75 14.13 11.63
C LEU A 126 6.35 13.77 12.99
N GLN A 127 5.96 12.64 13.58
CA GLN A 127 6.52 12.18 14.85
C GLN A 127 8.03 11.97 14.77
N GLY A 128 8.52 11.32 13.71
CA GLY A 128 9.95 11.11 13.52
C GLY A 128 10.75 12.43 13.33
N LYS A 129 10.12 13.48 12.79
CA LYS A 129 10.72 14.83 12.77
C LYS A 129 10.80 15.43 14.17
N MET A 130 9.74 15.28 14.98
CA MET A 130 9.72 15.78 16.36
C MET A 130 10.80 15.11 17.23
N ASN A 131 11.01 13.81 17.06
CA ASN A 131 12.09 13.09 17.75
C ASN A 131 13.48 13.71 17.53
N ARG A 132 13.77 14.18 16.31
CA ARG A 132 15.03 14.88 15.99
C ARG A 132 15.12 16.20 16.75
N ILE A 133 14.05 16.99 16.77
CA ILE A 133 14.00 18.29 17.46
C ILE A 133 14.23 18.10 18.96
N THR A 134 13.53 17.13 19.58
CA THR A 134 13.67 16.80 21.00
C THR A 134 15.11 16.39 21.34
N ARG A 135 15.77 15.61 20.47
CA ARG A 135 17.16 15.21 20.67
C ARG A 135 18.14 16.37 20.57
N LEU A 136 17.93 17.30 19.64
CA LEU A 136 18.76 18.51 19.52
C LEU A 136 18.63 19.38 20.77
N LYS A 137 17.41 19.66 21.23
CA LYS A 137 17.17 20.41 22.47
C LYS A 137 17.87 19.80 23.69
N LYS A 138 17.84 18.46 23.82
CA LYS A 138 18.55 17.75 24.90
C LYS A 138 20.07 17.85 24.82
N ARG A 139 20.65 18.04 23.63
CA ARG A 139 22.10 18.25 23.47
C ARG A 139 22.51 19.66 23.84
N ASP A 140 21.71 20.66 23.48
CA ASP A 140 22.01 22.07 23.78
C ASP A 140 21.81 22.43 25.26
N SER A 141 21.13 21.56 26.02
CA SER A 141 20.88 21.72 27.47
C SER A 141 21.91 20.98 28.35
N ARG A 142 22.96 20.41 27.75
CA ARG A 142 24.06 19.70 28.43
C ARG A 142 25.36 20.44 28.20
#